data_AF-A0A9D2VY05-F1
#
_entry.id   AF-A0A9D2VY05-F1
#
_cell.length_a   1.000
_cell.length_b   1.000
_cell.length_c   1.000
_cell.angle_alpha   90.00
_cell.angle_beta   90.00
_cell.angle_gamma   90.00
#
_symmetry.space_group_name_H-M   'P 1'
#
loop_
_entity.id
_entity.type
_entity.pdbx_description
1 polymer ?
#
loop_
_entity_poly.entity_id
_entity_poly.type
_entity_poly.pdbx_seq_one_letter_code
_entity_poly.pdbx_strand_id
1 'polypeptide(L)'
;MAVFNEDTRVKIPATIQYLRLGYHYQSLKTDDIDIDFNTKIFVNRFKPALEKINGRKFCYDEIKEILVNIHNLIKNNDLGKEFYKWIIDPLDRVKQRRQLVYDRAGKCG
;
A
#
# COMPACT_ATOMS: atom_id res chain seq x y z
N MET A 1 33.76 5.09 19.14
CA MET A 1 33.33 3.68 18.94
C MET A 1 31.96 3.70 18.29
N ALA A 2 31.75 2.96 17.20
CA ALA A 2 30.41 2.82 16.62
C ALA A 2 29.49 2.13 17.64
N VAL A 3 28.28 2.63 17.82
CA VAL A 3 27.31 2.08 18.76
C VAL A 3 26.89 0.68 18.26
N PHE A 4 27.17 -0.35 19.05
CA PHE A 4 26.78 -1.73 18.73
C PHE A 4 25.36 -1.98 19.23
N ASN A 5 24.38 -1.80 18.35
CA ASN A 5 22.96 -1.90 18.67
C ASN A 5 22.18 -2.54 17.51
N GLU A 6 20.86 -2.66 17.65
CA GLU A 6 19.99 -3.24 16.64
C GLU A 6 20.07 -2.53 15.27
N ASP A 7 20.28 -1.22 15.27
CA ASP A 7 20.37 -0.44 14.04
C ASP A 7 21.61 -0.83 13.25
N THR A 8 22.77 -0.95 13.90
CA THR A 8 24.04 -1.28 13.24
C THR A 8 24.18 -2.78 12.92
N ARG A 9 23.60 -3.67 13.74
CA ARG A 9 23.71 -5.13 13.52
C ARG A 9 22.64 -5.73 12.61
N VAL A 10 21.46 -5.10 12.53
CA VAL A 10 20.30 -5.70 11.85
C VAL A 10 19.68 -4.75 10.83
N LYS A 11 19.23 -3.56 11.24
CA LYS A 11 18.42 -2.70 10.36
C LYS A 11 19.22 -2.14 9.18
N ILE A 12 20.42 -1.62 9.41
CA ILE A 12 21.28 -1.08 8.35
C ILE A 12 21.72 -2.19 7.38
N PRO A 13 22.25 -3.35 7.84
CA PRO A 13 22.57 -4.47 6.95
C PRO A 13 21.38 -4.95 6.12
N ALA A 14 20.20 -5.11 6.71
CA ALA A 14 19.00 -5.51 6.00
C ALA A 14 18.60 -4.48 4.94
N THR A 15 18.64 -3.19 5.27
CA THR A 15 18.35 -2.11 4.33
C THR A 15 19.30 -2.15 3.13
N ILE A 16 20.61 -2.26 3.35
CA ILE A 16 21.61 -2.38 2.27
C ILE A 16 21.30 -3.58 1.37
N GLN A 17 20.90 -4.71 1.95
CA GLN A 17 20.53 -5.89 1.17
C GLN A 17 19.30 -5.65 0.29
N TYR A 18 18.26 -4.97 0.80
CA TYR A 18 17.12 -4.57 -0.02
C TYR A 18 17.52 -3.62 -1.15
N LEU A 19 18.43 -2.67 -0.92
CA LEU A 19 18.93 -1.79 -1.98
C LEU A 19 19.65 -2.57 -3.10
N ARG A 20 20.44 -3.59 -2.73
CA ARG A 20 21.11 -4.48 -3.71
C ARG A 20 20.11 -5.31 -4.53
N LEU A 21 18.96 -5.65 -3.96
CA LEU A 21 17.87 -6.34 -4.66
C LEU A 21 17.03 -5.40 -5.53
N GLY A 22 17.38 -4.11 -5.62
CA GLY A 22 16.67 -3.13 -6.45
C GLY A 22 15.49 -2.43 -5.75
N TYR A 23 15.34 -2.60 -4.43
CA TYR A 23 14.38 -1.79 -3.68
C TYR A 23 14.92 -0.36 -3.54
N HIS A 24 14.03 0.61 -3.60
CA HIS A 24 14.38 2.02 -3.43
C HIS A 24 14.17 2.43 -1.97
N TYR A 25 15.20 3.03 -1.37
CA TYR A 25 15.09 3.63 -0.04
C TYR A 25 14.07 4.77 -0.06
N GLN A 26 13.21 4.83 0.98
CA GLN A 26 12.24 5.90 1.15
C GLN A 26 12.56 6.66 2.44
N SER A 27 12.83 7.95 2.29
CA SER A 27 13.12 8.85 3.40
C SER A 27 11.83 9.34 4.04
N LEU A 28 11.83 9.46 5.37
CA LEU A 28 10.76 10.09 6.16
C LEU A 28 10.95 11.60 6.33
N LYS A 29 11.92 12.21 5.63
CA LYS A 29 12.26 13.64 5.76
C LYS A 29 11.92 14.48 4.53
N THR A 30 11.24 13.92 3.53
CA THR A 30 10.90 14.66 2.32
C THR A 30 9.60 15.44 2.50
N ASP A 31 9.44 16.53 1.77
CA ASP A 31 8.26 17.41 1.86
C ASP A 31 7.00 16.78 1.22
N ASP A 32 7.14 15.66 0.51
CA ASP A 32 6.09 14.97 -0.24
C ASP A 32 5.43 13.80 0.54
N ILE A 33 5.58 13.78 1.87
CA ILE A 33 5.07 12.69 2.70
C ILE A 33 3.56 12.79 2.86
N ASP A 34 2.85 11.90 2.18
CA ASP A 34 1.42 11.65 2.35
C ASP A 34 1.25 10.22 2.88
N ILE A 35 1.16 10.08 4.21
CA ILE A 35 1.05 8.80 4.91
C ILE A 35 -0.32 8.72 5.58
N ASP A 36 -1.05 7.64 5.34
CA ASP A 36 -2.27 7.33 6.07
C ASP A 36 -1.96 7.05 7.54
N PHE A 37 -2.62 7.77 8.45
CA PHE A 37 -2.33 7.70 9.88
C PHE A 37 -2.56 6.31 10.48
N ASN A 38 -3.57 5.60 10.00
CA ASN A 38 -4.04 4.34 10.56
C ASN A 38 -3.18 3.15 10.11
N THR A 39 -2.90 3.07 8.81
CA THR A 39 -2.21 1.95 8.17
C THR A 39 -0.71 2.18 8.00
N LYS A 40 -0.24 3.42 8.14
CA LYS A 40 1.13 3.87 7.84
C LYS A 40 1.54 3.65 6.38
N ILE A 41 0.57 3.52 5.47
CA ILE A 41 0.80 3.39 4.03
C ILE A 41 1.04 4.77 3.41
N PHE A 42 2.08 4.87 2.57
CA PHE A 42 2.36 6.07 1.77
C PHE A 42 1.37 6.17 0.59
N VAL A 43 0.38 7.05 0.70
CA VAL A 43 -0.73 7.19 -0.25
C VAL A 43 -0.22 7.64 -1.62
N ASN A 44 0.74 8.57 -1.65
CA ASN A 44 1.42 9.06 -2.86
C ASN A 44 2.19 7.96 -3.63
N ARG A 45 2.47 6.81 -3.01
CA ARG A 45 3.08 5.62 -3.65
C ARG A 45 2.04 4.53 -3.92
N PHE A 46 1.13 4.35 -2.97
CA PHE A 46 0.10 3.32 -3.02
C PHE A 46 -0.84 3.53 -4.21
N LYS A 47 -1.35 4.75 -4.43
CA LYS A 47 -2.25 5.04 -5.54
C LYS A 47 -1.61 4.74 -6.91
N PRO A 48 -0.41 5.28 -7.27
CA PRO A 48 0.23 4.94 -8.54
C PRO A 48 0.53 3.45 -8.71
N ALA A 49 0.95 2.75 -7.65
CA ALA A 49 1.20 1.31 -7.71
C ALA A 49 -0.09 0.51 -7.99
N LEU A 50 -1.17 0.87 -7.30
CA LEU A 50 -2.48 0.25 -7.49
C LEU A 50 -3.03 0.52 -8.90
N GLU A 51 -2.88 1.75 -9.41
CA GLU A 51 -3.24 2.10 -10.79
C GLU A 51 -2.45 1.27 -11.82
N LYS A 52 -1.14 1.12 -11.60
CA LYS A 52 -0.25 0.37 -12.49
C LYS A 52 -0.65 -1.09 -12.57
N ILE A 53 -0.90 -1.73 -11.43
CA ILE A 53 -1.26 -3.16 -11.37
C ILE A 53 -2.63 -3.42 -12.00
N ASN A 54 -3.59 -2.50 -11.79
CA ASN A 54 -4.97 -2.67 -12.26
C ASN A 54 -5.24 -2.09 -13.66
N GLY A 55 -4.28 -1.37 -14.26
CA GLY A 55 -4.42 -0.74 -15.57
C GLY A 55 -5.56 0.29 -15.64
N ARG A 56 -5.96 0.88 -14.50
CA ARG A 56 -7.02 1.90 -14.42
C ARG A 56 -6.62 3.01 -13.48
N LYS A 57 -7.22 4.19 -13.67
CA LYS A 57 -7.12 5.30 -12.73
C LYS A 57 -8.06 5.08 -11.56
N PHE A 58 -7.61 5.50 -10.38
CA PHE A 58 -8.41 5.59 -9.17
C PHE A 58 -8.48 7.05 -8.75
N CYS A 59 -9.62 7.48 -8.24
CA CYS A 59 -9.67 8.77 -7.56
C CYS A 59 -9.28 8.65 -6.08
N TYR A 60 -9.03 9.80 -5.46
CA TYR A 60 -8.59 9.84 -4.07
C TYR A 60 -9.61 9.25 -3.10
N ASP A 61 -10.91 9.42 -3.36
CA ASP A 61 -11.95 8.84 -2.51
C ASP A 61 -11.98 7.32 -2.60
N GLU A 62 -11.84 6.73 -3.80
CA GLU A 62 -11.66 5.27 -3.95
C GLU A 62 -10.43 4.77 -3.18
N ILE A 63 -9.32 5.50 -3.22
CA ILE A 63 -8.10 5.14 -2.48
C ILE A 63 -8.33 5.20 -0.97
N LYS A 64 -9.01 6.23 -0.47
CA LYS A 64 -9.38 6.34 0.95
C LYS A 64 -10.28 5.19 1.39
N GLU A 65 -11.29 4.84 0.60
CA GLU A 65 -12.16 3.69 0.88
C GLU A 65 -11.37 2.38 0.98
N ILE A 66 -10.43 2.16 0.06
CA ILE A 66 -9.54 0.99 0.09
C ILE A 66 -8.67 0.98 1.36
N LEU A 67 -8.10 2.12 1.75
CA LEU A 67 -7.29 2.22 2.97
C LEU A 67 -8.10 1.96 4.24
N VAL A 68 -9.35 2.46 4.32
CA VAL A 68 -10.28 2.15 5.42
C VAL A 68 -10.58 0.66 5.46
N ASN A 69 -10.82 0.03 4.31
CA ASN A 69 -11.06 -1.41 4.23
C ASN A 69 -9.83 -2.22 4.68
N ILE A 70 -8.62 -1.82 4.27
CA ILE A 70 -7.35 -2.42 4.74
C ILE A 70 -7.26 -2.29 6.26
N HIS A 71 -7.46 -1.09 6.81
CA HIS A 71 -7.41 -0.85 8.26
C HIS A 71 -8.37 -1.74 9.04
N ASN A 72 -9.60 -1.88 8.55
CA ASN A 72 -10.60 -2.72 9.21
C ASN A 72 -10.20 -4.20 9.16
N LEU A 73 -9.63 -4.67 8.04
CA LEU A 73 -9.19 -6.06 7.89
C LEU A 73 -7.99 -6.39 8.76
N ILE A 74 -6.97 -5.53 8.80
CA ILE A 74 -5.76 -5.78 9.63
C ILE A 74 -6.03 -5.67 11.13
N LYS A 75 -7.11 -4.98 11.52
CA LYS A 75 -7.57 -4.90 12.92
C LYS A 75 -8.27 -6.17 13.40
N ASN A 76 -8.67 -7.06 12.48
CA ASN A 76 -9.32 -8.30 12.86
C ASN A 76 -8.32 -9.19 13.63
N ASN A 77 -8.82 -9.85 14.68
CA ASN A 77 -8.03 -10.83 15.43
C ASN A 77 -8.04 -12.21 14.75
N ASP A 78 -7.69 -12.25 13.46
CA ASP A 78 -7.75 -13.44 12.61
C ASP A 78 -6.39 -13.85 12.04
N LEU A 79 -5.31 -13.31 12.61
CA LEU A 79 -3.92 -13.51 12.16
C LEU A 79 -3.70 -13.14 10.68
N GLY A 80 -4.53 -12.26 10.12
CA GLY A 80 -4.42 -11.80 8.74
C GLY A 80 -5.09 -12.72 7.71
N LYS A 81 -5.91 -13.68 8.14
CA LYS A 81 -6.59 -14.63 7.26
C LYS A 81 -7.47 -13.95 6.22
N GLU A 82 -8.27 -12.97 6.62
CA GLU A 82 -9.16 -12.21 5.74
C GLU A 82 -8.36 -11.32 4.78
N PHE A 83 -7.27 -10.71 5.26
CA PHE A 83 -6.38 -9.93 4.40
C PHE A 83 -5.71 -10.80 3.34
N TYR A 84 -5.26 -12.00 3.71
CA TYR A 84 -4.72 -12.99 2.76
C TYR A 84 -5.75 -13.38 1.71
N LYS A 85 -6.99 -13.72 2.12
CA LYS A 85 -8.09 -14.02 1.19
C LYS A 85 -8.34 -12.87 0.21
N TRP A 86 -8.27 -11.62 0.67
CA TRP A 86 -8.40 -10.47 -0.22
C TRP A 86 -7.32 -10.45 -1.30
N ILE A 87 -6.06 -10.76 -0.96
CA ILE A 87 -4.96 -10.76 -1.95
C ILE A 87 -5.13 -11.86 -2.99
N ILE A 88 -5.49 -13.08 -2.57
CA ILE A 88 -5.58 -14.23 -3.48
C ILE A 88 -6.89 -14.27 -4.27
N ASP A 89 -7.96 -13.69 -3.73
CA ASP A 89 -9.28 -13.60 -4.35
C ASP A 89 -9.88 -12.19 -4.13
N PRO A 90 -9.47 -11.22 -4.97
CA PRO A 90 -9.85 -9.82 -4.81
C PRO A 90 -11.23 -9.48 -5.38
N LEU A 91 -12.02 -10.48 -5.80
CA LEU A 91 -13.34 -10.29 -6.40
C LEU A 91 -14.17 -9.32 -5.53
N ASP A 92 -14.72 -8.29 -6.18
CA ASP A 92 -15.52 -7.19 -5.64
C ASP A 92 -14.85 -6.17 -4.71
N ARG A 93 -13.58 -6.37 -4.29
CA ARG A 93 -12.94 -5.45 -3.33
C ARG A 93 -12.07 -4.36 -3.94
N VAL A 94 -11.59 -4.59 -5.16
CA VAL A 94 -10.98 -3.56 -6.01
C VAL A 94 -11.58 -3.74 -7.39
N LYS A 95 -12.53 -2.88 -7.78
CA LYS A 95 -13.19 -2.98 -9.09
C LYS A 95 -12.12 -2.96 -10.20
N GLN A 96 -11.91 -4.10 -10.86
CA GLN A 96 -10.94 -4.21 -11.95
C GLN A 96 -11.57 -3.69 -13.25
N ARG A 97 -10.73 -3.27 -14.22
CA ARG A 97 -11.19 -2.75 -15.52
C ARG A 97 -12.16 -3.70 -16.25
N ARG A 98 -12.10 -5.01 -16.00
CA ARG A 98 -13.02 -6.01 -16.55
C ARG A 98 -14.47 -5.87 -16.05
N GLN A 99 -14.68 -5.33 -14.86
CA GLN A 99 -16.01 -5.09 -14.26
C GLN A 99 -16.61 -3.73 -14.66
N LEU A 100 -15.79 -2.79 -15.14
CA LEU A 100 -16.21 -1.40 -15.45
C LEU A 100 -16.95 -1.25 -16.78
N VAL A 101 -17.13 -2.34 -17.54
CA VAL A 101 -17.90 -2.29 -18.80
C VAL A 101 -19.39 -2.06 -18.54
N TYR A 102 -19.87 -2.34 -17.31
CA TYR A 102 -21.27 -2.15 -16.91
C TYR A 102 -21.56 -0.87 -16.10
N ASP A 103 -20.56 -0.24 -15.49
CA ASP A 103 -20.74 1.00 -14.69
C ASP A 103 -20.30 2.24 -15.50
N ARG A 104 -21.01 2.56 -16.59
CA ARG A 104 -20.90 3.90 -17.20
C ARG A 104 -21.74 4.88 -16.37
N ALA A 105 -21.11 5.65 -15.50
CA ALA A 105 -21.35 7.09 -15.30
C ALA A 105 -20.63 7.58 -14.03
N GLY A 106 -19.72 8.54 -14.22
CA GLY A 106 -19.42 9.61 -13.28
C GLY A 106 -19.23 9.25 -11.81
N LYS A 107 -18.00 8.97 -11.41
CA LYS A 107 -17.51 9.42 -10.11
C LYS A 107 -16.06 9.83 -10.28
N CYS A 108 -15.75 11.02 -9.80
CA CYS A 108 -14.45 11.68 -9.86
C CYS A 108 -14.24 12.49 -11.15
N GLY A 109 -14.63 13.77 -11.04
CA GLY A 109 -14.14 14.83 -11.92
C GLY A 109 -12.68 15.18 -11.63
#